data_AF-A0A8J4XZL5-F1
#
_entry.id   AF-A0A8J4XZL5-F1
#
_cell.length_a   1.000
_cell.length_b   1.000
_cell.length_c   1.000
_cell.angle_alpha   90.00
_cell.angle_beta   90.00
_cell.angle_gamma   90.00
#
_symmetry.space_group_name_H-M   'P 1'
#
loop_
_entity.id
_entity.type
_entity.pdbx_description
1 polymer ?
#
loop_
_entity_poly.entity_id
_entity_poly.type
_entity_poly.pdbx_seq_one_letter_code
_entity_poly.pdbx_strand_id
1 'polypeptide(L)'
;MFLSIYTSFRFGECSQICNVKKDGNHTCSCAPGYSLNSYSQKRQMSCSADGHHAYMIVANDNFLQKLSPYKHGNHAGTLPLTTLNSSIRIHSVDVLYGDEPTAFWSNHHHHQLHAMEVPKDYEQSSSVSQGTTQKPSRIIQKELNSPMGVAVDWVAMVLYVVNSGDRTIVALSVDGSKKVTIISTTTERMYDVVVDPRSG
;
A
#
# COMPACT_ATOMS: atom_id res chain seq x y z
N MET A 1 -19.41 36.71 24.60
CA MET A 1 -19.37 37.22 23.22
C MET A 1 -18.66 36.16 22.39
N PHE A 2 -19.42 35.23 21.83
CA PHE A 2 -18.89 34.20 20.93
C PHE A 2 -18.68 34.85 19.56
N LEU A 3 -17.44 34.96 19.10
CA LEU A 3 -17.18 35.19 17.69
C LEU A 3 -17.58 33.92 16.94
N SER A 4 -18.74 33.96 16.31
CA SER A 4 -19.12 33.00 15.27
C SER A 4 -18.21 33.23 14.07
N ILE A 5 -17.14 32.44 13.94
CA ILE A 5 -16.36 32.37 12.71
C ILE A 5 -17.17 31.49 11.75
N TYR A 6 -17.98 32.13 10.90
CA TYR A 6 -18.58 31.50 9.74
C TYR A 6 -17.47 31.16 8.73
N THR A 7 -16.91 29.97 8.81
CA THR A 7 -16.26 29.35 7.65
C THR A 7 -16.62 27.87 7.61
N SER A 8 -17.66 27.55 6.85
CA SER A 8 -18.05 26.18 6.52
C SER A 8 -17.04 25.58 5.53
N PHE A 9 -15.89 25.13 6.00
CA PHE A 9 -14.96 24.38 5.14
C PHE A 9 -15.41 22.93 5.05
N ARG A 10 -15.56 22.46 3.80
CA ARG A 10 -15.92 21.08 3.51
C ARG A 10 -14.65 20.28 3.22
N PHE A 11 -14.64 19.03 3.65
CA PHE A 11 -13.66 18.06 3.17
C PHE A 11 -13.72 18.02 1.63
N GLY A 12 -12.56 18.13 0.98
CA GLY A 12 -12.44 18.09 -0.48
C GLY A 12 -12.40 19.44 -1.21
N GLU A 13 -12.35 20.58 -0.52
CA GLU A 13 -12.17 21.89 -1.19
C GLU A 13 -10.80 22.04 -1.88
N CYS A 14 -9.73 21.58 -1.22
CA CYS A 14 -8.41 21.43 -1.83
C CYS A 14 -7.97 19.96 -1.76
N SER A 15 -7.21 19.51 -2.76
CA SER A 15 -6.67 18.13 -2.76
C SER A 15 -5.61 17.90 -1.69
N GLN A 16 -4.90 18.95 -1.25
CA GLN A 16 -3.83 18.86 -0.25
C GLN A 16 -3.90 20.01 0.75
N ILE A 17 -3.32 21.18 0.44
CA ILE A 17 -3.18 22.29 1.41
C ILE A 17 -4.19 23.39 1.08
N CYS A 18 -4.97 23.80 2.08
CA CYS A 18 -5.92 24.91 1.99
C CYS A 18 -5.41 26.11 2.80
N ASN A 19 -5.01 27.19 2.12
CA ASN A 19 -4.55 28.41 2.77
C ASN A 19 -5.73 29.39 2.90
N VAL A 20 -6.20 29.59 4.12
CA VAL A 20 -7.35 30.45 4.42
C VAL A 20 -6.90 31.90 4.58
N LYS A 21 -7.63 32.81 3.91
CA LYS A 21 -7.46 34.26 4.03
C LYS A 21 -8.47 34.83 5.01
N LYS A 22 -8.16 36.01 5.58
CA LYS A 22 -9.00 36.67 6.61
C LYS A 22 -10.39 37.08 6.13
N ASP A 23 -10.58 37.21 4.81
CA ASP A 23 -11.85 37.54 4.14
C ASP A 23 -12.77 36.32 3.94
N GLY A 24 -12.38 35.14 4.44
CA GLY A 24 -13.10 33.89 4.23
C GLY A 24 -12.81 33.23 2.88
N ASN A 25 -11.98 33.86 2.04
CA ASN A 25 -11.49 33.27 0.80
C ASN A 25 -10.38 32.24 1.10
N HIS A 26 -10.09 31.36 0.14
CA HIS A 26 -9.01 30.38 0.28
C HIS A 26 -8.22 30.21 -1.02
N THR A 27 -7.00 29.72 -0.89
CA THR A 27 -6.15 29.33 -2.03
C THR A 27 -5.57 27.95 -1.77
N CYS A 28 -5.67 27.07 -2.75
CA CYS A 28 -5.08 25.74 -2.68
C CYS A 28 -3.59 25.76 -3.08
N SER A 29 -2.77 24.99 -2.36
CA SER A 29 -1.37 24.74 -2.72
C SER A 29 -1.02 23.25 -2.56
N CYS A 30 0.12 22.86 -3.12
CA CYS A 30 0.60 21.49 -3.08
C CYS A 30 1.74 21.33 -2.06
N ALA A 31 1.84 20.15 -1.46
CA ALA A 31 2.94 19.74 -0.62
C ALA A 31 4.23 19.57 -1.44
N PRO A 32 5.42 19.60 -0.82
CA PRO A 32 6.68 19.34 -1.52
C PRO A 32 6.65 18.02 -2.30
N GLY A 33 7.16 18.04 -3.54
CA GLY A 33 7.11 16.90 -4.46
C GLY A 33 5.78 16.74 -5.21
N TYR A 34 4.91 17.75 -5.17
CA TYR A 34 3.67 17.80 -5.93
C TYR A 34 3.51 19.13 -6.66
N SER A 35 3.00 19.06 -7.88
CA SER A 35 2.70 20.20 -8.75
C SER A 35 1.22 20.29 -9.07
N LEU A 36 0.71 21.51 -9.22
CA LEU A 36 -0.70 21.76 -9.52
C LEU A 36 -1.01 21.36 -10.96
N ASN A 37 -1.88 20.36 -11.16
CA ASN A 37 -2.32 19.94 -12.48
C ASN A 37 -3.55 20.75 -12.92
N SER A 38 -3.39 21.54 -13.97
CA SER A 38 -4.44 22.38 -14.55
C SER A 38 -5.38 21.65 -15.53
N TYR A 39 -5.12 20.35 -15.80
CA TYR A 39 -5.82 19.57 -16.84
C TYR A 39 -7.14 18.93 -16.36
N SER A 40 -7.60 19.24 -15.16
CA SER A 40 -8.90 18.77 -14.67
C SER A 40 -10.03 19.43 -15.45
N GLN A 41 -10.72 18.64 -16.29
CA GLN A 41 -11.90 19.05 -17.05
C GLN A 41 -13.03 19.65 -16.19
N LYS A 42 -12.94 19.55 -14.86
CA LYS A 42 -13.92 20.06 -13.88
C LYS A 42 -13.48 21.30 -13.09
N ARG A 43 -12.45 22.05 -13.52
CA ARG A 43 -11.90 23.21 -12.78
C ARG A 43 -11.43 22.89 -11.34
N GLN A 44 -11.34 21.63 -10.97
CA GLN A 44 -10.75 21.23 -9.69
C GLN A 44 -9.25 21.07 -9.90
N MET A 45 -8.50 22.12 -9.58
CA MET A 45 -7.05 22.08 -9.55
C MET A 45 -6.62 21.03 -8.53
N SER A 46 -5.96 19.97 -8.99
CA SER A 46 -5.53 18.85 -8.14
C SER A 46 -4.02 18.73 -8.16
N CYS A 47 -3.43 18.47 -7.01
CA CYS A 47 -2.00 18.24 -6.88
C CYS A 47 -1.62 16.85 -7.42
N SER A 48 -0.70 16.83 -8.38
CA SER A 48 -0.12 15.61 -8.93
C SER A 48 1.30 15.44 -8.40
N ALA A 49 1.70 14.21 -8.08
CA ALA A 49 3.07 13.93 -7.67
C ALA A 49 4.04 14.25 -8.81
N ASP A 50 5.20 14.79 -8.46
CA ASP A 50 6.32 14.95 -9.38
C ASP A 50 7.00 13.60 -9.60
N GLY A 51 7.48 13.34 -10.82
CA GLY A 51 8.21 12.12 -11.17
C GLY A 51 7.37 11.06 -11.88
N HIS A 52 7.68 9.78 -11.63
CA HIS A 52 7.08 8.66 -12.35
C HIS A 52 5.63 8.39 -11.90
N HIS A 53 4.81 7.92 -12.84
CA HIS A 53 3.44 7.51 -12.54
C HIS A 53 3.41 6.33 -11.55
N ALA A 54 2.61 6.46 -10.50
CA ALA A 54 2.32 5.38 -9.56
C ALA A 54 1.64 4.18 -10.24
N TYR A 55 1.80 3.01 -9.65
CA TYR A 55 1.05 1.79 -9.96
C TYR A 55 0.51 1.19 -8.66
N MET A 56 -0.60 0.48 -8.77
CA MET A 56 -1.18 -0.27 -7.67
C MET A 56 -0.73 -1.73 -7.77
N ILE A 57 -0.37 -2.33 -6.64
CA ILE A 57 -0.22 -3.78 -6.53
C ILE A 57 -1.54 -4.34 -6.03
N VAL A 58 -2.15 -5.21 -6.82
CA VAL A 58 -3.45 -5.79 -6.52
C VAL A 58 -3.29 -7.30 -6.41
N ALA A 59 -3.73 -7.84 -5.27
CA ALA A 59 -3.90 -9.26 -5.08
C ALA A 59 -5.28 -9.68 -5.59
N ASN A 60 -5.33 -10.75 -6.37
CA ASN A 60 -6.57 -11.39 -6.78
C ASN A 60 -6.39 -12.90 -6.69
N ASP A 61 -7.08 -13.53 -5.74
CA ASP A 61 -7.02 -14.97 -5.48
C ASP A 61 -5.58 -15.48 -5.28
N ASN A 62 -5.00 -16.12 -6.30
CA ASN A 62 -3.66 -16.69 -6.29
C ASN A 62 -2.65 -15.91 -7.14
N PHE A 63 -2.98 -14.70 -7.62
CA PHE A 63 -2.08 -13.90 -8.44
C PHE A 63 -1.93 -12.46 -7.94
N LEU A 64 -0.74 -11.90 -8.16
CA LEU A 64 -0.45 -10.47 -7.97
C LEU A 64 -0.32 -9.81 -9.34
N GLN A 65 -0.81 -8.59 -9.44
CA GLN A 65 -0.72 -7.79 -10.66
C GLN A 65 -0.45 -6.33 -10.34
N LYS A 66 0.22 -5.65 -11.27
CA LYS A 66 0.25 -4.19 -11.33
C LYS A 66 -0.98 -3.67 -12.04
N LEU A 67 -1.55 -2.60 -11.54
CA LEU A 67 -2.61 -1.84 -12.19
C LEU A 67 -2.19 -0.37 -12.31
N SER A 68 -2.30 0.20 -13.51
CA SER A 68 -2.13 1.64 -13.70
C SER A 68 -3.44 2.37 -13.36
N PRO A 69 -3.47 3.27 -12.36
CA PRO A 69 -4.68 4.03 -12.03
C PRO A 69 -5.02 5.13 -13.05
N TYR A 70 -4.12 5.38 -14.01
CA TYR A 70 -4.24 6.44 -15.02
C TYR A 70 -4.77 5.93 -16.36
N LYS A 71 -4.93 4.61 -16.53
CA LYS A 71 -5.47 3.98 -17.75
C LYS A 71 -6.85 3.38 -17.45
N HIS A 72 -7.84 3.64 -18.31
CA HIS A 72 -9.22 3.20 -18.11
C HIS A 72 -9.74 2.39 -19.32
N GLY A 73 -10.82 1.62 -19.13
CA GLY A 73 -11.49 0.84 -20.18
C GLY A 73 -10.80 -0.50 -20.50
N ASN A 74 -10.97 -1.00 -21.72
CA ASN A 74 -10.37 -2.27 -22.19
C ASN A 74 -8.83 -2.27 -22.24
N HIS A 75 -8.21 -1.11 -21.98
CA HIS A 75 -6.77 -0.93 -21.80
C HIS A 75 -6.40 -0.67 -20.33
N ALA A 76 -7.25 -1.08 -19.38
CA ALA A 76 -6.92 -1.11 -17.96
C ALA A 76 -5.54 -1.73 -17.86
N GLY A 77 -4.57 -0.90 -17.49
CA GLY A 77 -3.17 -1.23 -17.60
C GLY A 77 -2.83 -2.26 -16.53
N THR A 78 -3.24 -3.49 -16.75
CA THR A 78 -3.08 -4.59 -15.83
C THR A 78 -1.95 -5.45 -16.34
N LEU A 79 -0.93 -5.63 -15.51
CA LEU A 79 0.23 -6.45 -15.84
C LEU A 79 0.39 -7.51 -14.76
N PRO A 80 0.23 -8.80 -15.09
CA PRO A 80 0.44 -9.86 -14.12
C PRO A 80 1.90 -9.83 -13.65
N LEU A 81 2.09 -9.83 -12.33
CA LEU A 81 3.41 -9.97 -11.74
C LEU A 81 3.74 -11.45 -11.58
N THR A 82 2.86 -12.21 -10.93
CA THR A 82 3.07 -13.63 -10.74
C THR A 82 1.73 -14.35 -10.60
N THR A 83 1.69 -15.59 -11.08
CA THR A 83 0.60 -16.53 -10.81
C THR A 83 1.16 -17.64 -9.95
N LEU A 84 0.64 -17.76 -8.74
CA LEU A 84 1.07 -18.77 -7.78
C LEU A 84 0.25 -20.05 -7.98
N ASN A 85 0.62 -21.11 -7.27
CA ASN A 85 -0.14 -22.36 -7.34
C ASN A 85 -1.62 -22.13 -6.94
N SER A 86 -2.52 -22.98 -7.44
CA SER A 86 -3.97 -22.86 -7.21
C SER A 86 -4.41 -23.14 -5.78
N SER A 87 -3.52 -23.58 -4.88
CA SER A 87 -3.78 -23.76 -3.45
C SER A 87 -3.41 -22.54 -2.61
N ILE A 88 -2.67 -21.58 -3.17
CA ILE A 88 -2.28 -20.33 -2.51
C ILE A 88 -3.43 -19.35 -2.64
N ARG A 89 -3.75 -18.65 -1.54
CA ARG A 89 -4.62 -17.47 -1.57
C ARG A 89 -3.94 -16.32 -0.89
N ILE A 90 -3.82 -15.22 -1.61
CA ILE A 90 -3.25 -13.99 -1.12
C ILE A 90 -4.36 -13.23 -0.42
N HIS A 91 -4.18 -12.93 0.86
CA HIS A 91 -5.21 -12.28 1.66
C HIS A 91 -4.94 -10.78 1.88
N SER A 92 -3.70 -10.43 2.23
CA SER A 92 -3.25 -9.03 2.34
C SER A 92 -1.87 -8.89 1.70
N VAL A 93 -1.57 -7.69 1.19
CA VAL A 93 -0.30 -7.33 0.58
C VAL A 93 0.08 -5.90 0.97
N ASP A 94 1.36 -5.69 1.28
CA ASP A 94 1.96 -4.37 1.40
C ASP A 94 3.33 -4.34 0.71
N VAL A 95 3.80 -3.15 0.34
CA VAL A 95 4.98 -2.98 -0.51
C VAL A 95 6.00 -2.06 0.16
N LEU A 96 7.18 -2.59 0.39
CA LEU A 96 8.35 -1.79 0.69
C LEU A 96 8.89 -1.19 -0.60
N TYR A 97 8.56 0.07 -0.86
CA TYR A 97 9.09 0.79 -2.01
C TYR A 97 10.48 1.36 -1.70
N GLY A 98 11.41 1.19 -2.64
CA GLY A 98 12.82 1.57 -2.46
C GLY A 98 13.62 1.18 -3.70
N ASP A 99 14.90 0.85 -3.53
CA ASP A 99 15.73 0.49 -4.66
C ASP A 99 15.38 -0.85 -5.32
N GLU A 100 14.93 -1.78 -4.49
CA GLU A 100 14.40 -3.08 -4.88
C GLU A 100 13.01 -3.23 -4.24
N PRO A 101 11.94 -2.75 -4.89
CA PRO A 101 10.60 -2.82 -4.34
C PRO A 101 10.24 -4.26 -4.00
N THR A 102 9.76 -4.49 -2.79
CA THR A 102 9.43 -5.83 -2.31
C THR A 102 7.99 -5.87 -1.83
N ALA A 103 7.18 -6.75 -2.40
CA ALA A 103 5.84 -7.03 -1.93
C ALA A 103 5.90 -8.12 -0.85
N PHE A 104 5.27 -7.85 0.28
CA PHE A 104 5.04 -8.78 1.38
C PHE A 104 3.57 -9.15 1.39
N TRP A 105 3.25 -10.43 1.42
CA TRP A 105 1.86 -10.87 1.34
C TRP A 105 1.57 -12.08 2.20
N SER A 106 0.35 -12.12 2.75
CA SER A 106 -0.10 -13.18 3.66
C SER A 106 -0.84 -14.28 2.90
N ASN A 107 -0.57 -15.52 3.31
CA ASN A 107 -1.32 -16.70 2.90
C ASN A 107 -2.01 -17.29 4.12
N HIS A 108 -3.30 -16.98 4.27
CA HIS A 108 -4.05 -17.43 5.45
C HIS A 108 -4.29 -18.94 5.46
N HIS A 109 -4.42 -19.60 4.29
CA HIS A 109 -4.63 -21.05 4.21
C HIS A 109 -3.39 -21.86 4.54
N HIS A 110 -2.20 -21.35 4.21
CA HIS A 110 -0.94 -22.05 4.46
C HIS A 110 -0.19 -21.54 5.69
N HIS A 111 -0.80 -20.64 6.48
CA HIS A 111 -0.21 -20.14 7.73
C HIS A 111 1.15 -19.46 7.52
N GLN A 112 1.28 -18.69 6.44
CA GLN A 112 2.57 -18.18 5.94
C GLN A 112 2.53 -16.70 5.56
N LEU A 113 3.69 -16.06 5.68
CA LEU A 113 4.00 -14.77 5.09
C LEU A 113 5.08 -14.96 4.02
N HIS A 114 4.90 -14.31 2.88
CA HIS A 114 5.77 -14.42 1.73
C HIS A 114 6.32 -13.05 1.33
N ALA A 115 7.44 -13.06 0.60
CA ALA A 115 8.04 -11.88 -0.01
C ALA A 115 8.40 -12.15 -1.47
N MET A 116 8.25 -11.13 -2.32
CA MET A 116 8.63 -11.17 -3.73
C MET A 116 9.14 -9.81 -4.17
N GLU A 117 10.21 -9.81 -4.96
CA GLU A 117 10.72 -8.61 -5.63
C GLU A 117 9.73 -8.17 -6.73
N VAL A 118 9.38 -6.89 -6.73
CA VAL A 118 8.48 -6.27 -7.70
C VAL A 118 9.34 -5.45 -8.66
N PRO A 119 9.27 -5.69 -9.99
CA PRO A 119 10.00 -4.89 -10.95
C PRO A 119 9.66 -3.40 -10.77
N LYS A 120 10.66 -2.51 -10.72
CA LYS A 120 10.39 -1.06 -10.61
C LYS A 120 9.60 -0.54 -11.79
N ASP A 121 10.02 -0.92 -13.00
CA ASP A 121 9.41 -0.46 -14.22
C ASP A 121 8.06 -1.13 -14.44
N TYR A 122 7.08 -0.33 -14.83
CA TYR A 122 5.75 -0.84 -15.14
C TYR A 122 5.81 -1.82 -16.33
N GLU A 123 6.49 -1.45 -17.42
CA GLU A 123 6.50 -2.20 -18.68
C GLU A 123 7.34 -3.47 -18.66
N GLN A 124 8.40 -3.58 -17.84
CA GLN A 124 9.22 -4.80 -17.74
C GLN A 124 8.44 -6.04 -17.24
N SER A 125 7.25 -5.82 -16.68
CA SER A 125 6.32 -6.91 -16.31
C SER A 125 5.68 -7.60 -17.52
N SER A 126 5.68 -6.94 -18.70
CA SER A 126 5.08 -7.45 -19.95
C SER A 126 6.04 -8.31 -20.78
N SER A 127 7.35 -8.18 -20.57
CA SER A 127 8.34 -9.12 -21.09
C SER A 127 8.34 -10.38 -20.25
N VAL A 128 7.24 -11.14 -20.34
CA VAL A 128 7.28 -12.61 -20.21
C VAL A 128 7.97 -13.17 -21.47
N SER A 129 9.17 -12.64 -21.75
CA SER A 129 10.16 -13.35 -22.51
C SER A 129 10.57 -14.50 -21.60
N GLN A 130 10.45 -15.73 -22.09
CA GLN A 130 10.64 -17.00 -21.38
C GLN A 130 12.07 -17.23 -20.80
N GLY A 131 12.80 -16.19 -20.39
CA GLY A 131 14.21 -16.25 -20.02
C GLY A 131 14.68 -15.33 -18.88
N THR A 132 13.93 -14.32 -18.44
CA THR A 132 14.28 -13.56 -17.22
C THR A 132 13.51 -14.12 -16.04
N THR A 133 14.17 -14.97 -15.27
CA THR A 133 13.66 -15.61 -14.05
C THR A 133 13.22 -14.53 -13.06
N GLN A 134 11.93 -14.18 -13.04
CA GLN A 134 11.38 -13.51 -11.87
C GLN A 134 11.73 -14.36 -10.66
N LYS A 135 12.39 -13.76 -9.66
CA LYS A 135 12.73 -14.50 -8.44
C LYS A 135 11.43 -15.01 -7.84
N PRO A 136 11.30 -16.33 -7.62
CA PRO A 136 10.08 -16.90 -7.06
C PRO A 136 9.81 -16.30 -5.67
N SER A 137 8.54 -16.25 -5.28
CA SER A 137 8.18 -15.80 -3.93
C SER A 137 8.87 -16.69 -2.90
N ARG A 138 9.48 -16.07 -1.89
CA ARG A 138 10.08 -16.79 -0.76
C ARG A 138 9.17 -16.71 0.45
N ILE A 139 9.07 -17.81 1.19
CA ILE A 139 8.43 -17.81 2.52
C ILE A 139 9.37 -17.10 3.49
N ILE A 140 8.86 -16.09 4.20
CA ILE A 140 9.63 -15.33 5.19
C ILE A 140 9.21 -15.65 6.62
N GLN A 141 7.97 -16.09 6.82
CA GLN A 141 7.51 -16.58 8.12
C GLN A 141 6.52 -17.73 7.95
N LYS A 142 6.61 -18.72 8.84
CA LYS A 142 5.70 -19.86 8.94
C LYS A 142 4.99 -19.85 10.29
N GLU A 143 4.04 -20.76 10.46
CA GLU A 143 3.36 -21.01 11.73
C GLU A 143 2.63 -19.75 12.24
N LEU A 144 2.05 -18.98 11.31
CA LEU A 144 1.12 -17.89 11.63
C LEU A 144 -0.30 -18.44 11.68
N ASN A 145 -1.06 -18.10 12.71
CA ASN A 145 -2.45 -18.50 12.84
C ASN A 145 -3.38 -17.46 12.19
N SER A 146 -3.83 -17.74 10.96
CA SER A 146 -4.70 -16.85 10.17
C SER A 146 -4.13 -15.43 10.02
N PRO A 147 -3.00 -15.25 9.31
CA PRO A 147 -2.44 -13.92 9.03
C PRO A 147 -3.35 -13.11 8.09
N MET A 148 -3.99 -12.06 8.59
CA MET A 148 -5.04 -11.31 7.86
C MET A 148 -4.61 -9.93 7.35
N GLY A 149 -3.66 -9.28 8.00
CA GLY A 149 -3.17 -7.95 7.63
C GLY A 149 -1.66 -7.92 7.64
N VAL A 150 -1.06 -7.14 6.73
CA VAL A 150 0.39 -6.91 6.65
C VAL A 150 0.60 -5.41 6.46
N ALA A 151 1.49 -4.81 7.24
CA ALA A 151 1.99 -3.46 7.02
C ALA A 151 3.51 -3.43 7.14
N VAL A 152 4.17 -2.62 6.32
CA VAL A 152 5.61 -2.39 6.39
C VAL A 152 5.92 -1.00 6.93
N ASP A 153 6.77 -0.96 7.95
CA ASP A 153 7.45 0.25 8.38
C ASP A 153 8.78 0.36 7.61
N TRP A 154 8.80 1.27 6.64
CA TRP A 154 9.96 1.51 5.78
C TRP A 154 11.08 2.30 6.47
N VAL A 155 10.85 2.85 7.66
CA VAL A 155 11.87 3.57 8.44
C VAL A 155 12.58 2.59 9.37
N ALA A 156 11.82 1.81 10.15
CA ALA A 156 12.35 0.82 11.07
C ALA A 156 12.72 -0.50 10.40
N MET A 157 12.28 -0.73 9.16
CA MET A 157 12.45 -1.98 8.42
C MET A 157 11.83 -3.17 9.17
N VAL A 158 10.58 -2.99 9.57
CA VAL A 158 9.78 -3.95 10.35
C VAL A 158 8.47 -4.24 9.61
N LEU A 159 8.06 -5.51 9.63
CA LEU A 159 6.74 -5.94 9.16
C LEU A 159 5.82 -6.14 10.36
N TYR A 160 4.61 -5.62 10.28
CA TYR A 160 3.55 -5.85 11.25
C TYR A 160 2.53 -6.77 10.61
N VAL A 161 2.24 -7.89 11.27
CA VAL A 161 1.31 -8.89 10.78
C VAL A 161 0.21 -9.11 11.78
N VAL A 162 -1.02 -8.96 11.33
CA VAL A 162 -2.21 -9.31 12.11
C VAL A 162 -2.37 -10.81 12.10
N ASN A 163 -2.01 -11.45 13.21
CA ASN A 163 -2.09 -12.88 13.42
C ASN A 163 -3.45 -13.20 14.10
N SER A 164 -4.52 -13.09 13.31
CA SER A 164 -5.90 -12.96 13.81
C SER A 164 -6.39 -14.19 14.59
N GLY A 165 -5.95 -15.38 14.20
CA GLY A 165 -6.30 -16.63 14.89
C GLY A 165 -5.80 -16.65 16.33
N ASP A 166 -4.64 -16.05 16.58
CA ASP A 166 -4.05 -15.90 17.92
C ASP A 166 -4.46 -14.58 18.59
N ARG A 167 -5.26 -13.73 17.92
CA ARG A 167 -5.65 -12.39 18.40
C ARG A 167 -4.45 -11.52 18.76
N THR A 168 -3.39 -11.63 17.96
CA THR A 168 -2.14 -10.89 18.18
C THR A 168 -1.76 -10.06 16.96
N ILE A 169 -0.97 -9.00 17.19
CA ILE A 169 -0.14 -8.40 16.14
C ILE A 169 1.30 -8.77 16.45
N VAL A 170 2.00 -9.30 15.46
CA VAL A 170 3.41 -9.66 15.55
C VAL A 170 4.23 -8.68 14.72
N ALA A 171 5.34 -8.23 15.28
CA ALA A 171 6.38 -7.51 14.57
C ALA A 171 7.47 -8.50 14.12
N LEU A 172 7.90 -8.37 12.88
CA LEU A 172 8.91 -9.19 12.23
C LEU A 172 10.00 -8.31 11.63
N SER A 173 11.24 -8.75 11.64
CA SER A 173 12.23 -8.16 10.71
C SER A 173 11.83 -8.47 9.26
N VAL A 174 12.21 -7.62 8.29
CA VAL A 174 11.86 -7.81 6.86
C VAL A 174 12.36 -9.12 6.25
N ASP A 175 13.38 -9.73 6.84
CA ASP A 175 13.89 -11.05 6.46
C ASP A 175 13.17 -12.22 7.18
N GLY A 176 12.34 -11.91 8.17
CA GLY A 176 11.61 -12.87 9.01
C GLY A 176 12.43 -13.51 10.14
N SER A 177 13.71 -13.15 10.29
CA SER A 177 14.63 -13.76 11.25
C SER A 177 14.27 -13.50 12.72
N LYS A 178 13.58 -12.38 12.99
CA LYS A 178 13.10 -12.02 14.33
C LYS A 178 11.59 -11.91 14.33
N LYS A 179 10.96 -12.39 15.40
CA LYS A 179 9.52 -12.31 15.65
C LYS A 179 9.25 -11.94 17.09
N VAL A 180 8.37 -10.96 17.31
CA VAL A 180 7.88 -10.60 18.64
C VAL A 180 6.40 -10.25 18.58
N THR A 181 5.63 -10.69 19.58
CA THR A 181 4.23 -10.26 19.75
C THR A 181 4.20 -8.89 20.41
N ILE A 182 3.59 -7.90 19.76
CA ILE A 182 3.52 -6.52 20.26
C ILE A 182 2.14 -6.16 20.82
N ILE A 183 1.10 -6.83 20.32
CA ILE A 183 -0.28 -6.68 20.79
C ILE A 183 -0.84 -8.07 20.99
N SER A 184 -1.55 -8.28 22.11
CA SER A 184 -2.29 -9.49 22.41
C SER A 184 -3.61 -9.12 23.07
N THR A 185 -4.70 -9.63 22.52
CA THR A 185 -6.05 -9.42 23.08
C THR A 185 -6.74 -10.76 23.31
N THR A 186 -7.74 -10.78 24.19
CA THR A 186 -8.45 -12.01 24.55
C THR A 186 -9.76 -12.19 23.79
N THR A 187 -10.36 -11.10 23.30
CA THR A 187 -11.73 -11.10 22.75
C THR A 187 -11.80 -10.74 21.28
N GLU A 188 -11.00 -9.78 20.82
CA GLU A 188 -11.17 -9.17 19.50
C GLU A 188 -10.33 -9.84 18.43
N ARG A 189 -10.94 -10.05 17.27
CA ARG A 189 -10.22 -10.42 16.05
C ARG A 189 -9.92 -9.17 15.26
N MET A 190 -8.65 -9.01 14.92
CA MET A 190 -8.16 -7.95 14.07
C MET A 190 -8.08 -8.47 12.63
N TYR A 191 -8.29 -7.58 11.66
CA TYR A 191 -8.33 -7.95 10.25
C TYR A 191 -7.28 -7.24 9.42
N ASP A 192 -6.93 -6.01 9.78
CA ASP A 192 -6.01 -5.19 9.01
C ASP A 192 -5.15 -4.32 9.92
N VAL A 193 -4.05 -3.83 9.36
CA VAL A 193 -3.09 -2.95 10.05
C VAL A 193 -2.50 -1.97 9.05
N VAL A 194 -2.31 -0.73 9.49
CA VAL A 194 -1.52 0.29 8.79
C VAL A 194 -0.60 0.96 9.80
N VAL A 195 0.52 1.49 9.33
CA VAL A 195 1.51 2.16 10.18
C VAL A 195 1.76 3.58 9.70
N ASP A 196 2.04 4.49 10.63
CA ASP A 196 2.59 5.83 10.36
C ASP A 196 4.01 5.93 10.95
N PRO A 197 5.04 5.48 10.21
CA PRO A 197 6.43 5.47 10.70
C PRO A 197 6.99 6.84 11.09
N ARG A 198 6.38 7.94 10.63
CA ARG A 198 6.88 9.29 10.93
C ARG A 198 6.36 9.83 12.26
N SER A 199 5.19 9.37 12.69
CA SER A 199 4.55 9.83 13.92
C SER A 199 4.74 8.87 15.10
N GLY A 200 5.12 7.62 14.82
CA GLY A 200 5.17 6.54 15.82
C GLY A 200 3.78 6.00 16.15
#